data_AF-A0A2G6BRZ8-F1
#
_entry.id   AF-A0A2G6BRZ8-F1
#
_cell.length_a   1.000
_cell.length_b   1.000
_cell.length_c   1.000
_cell.angle_alpha   90.00
_cell.angle_beta   90.00
_cell.angle_gamma   90.00
#
_symmetry.space_group_name_H-M   'P 1'
#
loop_
_entity.id
_entity.type
_entity.pdbx_description
1 polymer ?
#
loop_
_entity_poly.entity_id
_entity_poly.type
_entity_poly.pdbx_seq_one_letter_code
_entity_poly.pdbx_strand_id
1 'polypeptide(L)'
;MNKLAISALLMFCFSLSSETIKPERLFHQVYKVPTLLNPNKIKMSQSVSFTSSFDSRNNSFYQSRYTNSIEYKFNPKLKMNLNLHFVNDGTATWSRNFHVEGNGDNENRVLPEFSIEYKPSENSKIIFEFQQGGIYRRSDNFFWRSE
;
A
#
# COMPACT_ATOMS: atom_id res chain seq x y z
N MET A 1 -15.37 -34.09 1.36
CA MET A 1 -15.42 -32.91 0.48
C MET A 1 -14.02 -32.69 -0.08
N ASN A 2 -13.83 -32.79 -1.40
CA ASN A 2 -12.50 -32.84 -2.01
C ASN A 2 -11.76 -31.50 -1.85
N LYS A 3 -10.49 -31.53 -1.43
CA LYS A 3 -9.67 -30.32 -1.20
C LYS A 3 -9.65 -29.37 -2.41
N LEU A 4 -9.73 -29.93 -3.62
CA LEU A 4 -9.86 -29.19 -4.89
C LEU A 4 -11.14 -28.36 -4.99
N ALA A 5 -12.26 -28.85 -4.45
CA ALA A 5 -13.53 -28.12 -4.46
C ALA A 5 -13.49 -26.93 -3.50
N ILE A 6 -12.81 -27.07 -2.36
CA ILE A 6 -12.64 -26.00 -1.37
C ILE A 6 -11.71 -24.90 -1.93
N SER A 7 -10.62 -25.26 -2.61
CA SER A 7 -9.72 -24.29 -3.23
C SER A 7 -10.37 -23.55 -4.41
N ALA A 8 -11.20 -24.23 -5.21
CA ALA A 8 -11.95 -23.59 -6.29
C ALA A 8 -13.01 -22.62 -5.75
N LEU A 9 -13.70 -22.98 -4.66
CA LEU A 9 -14.69 -22.13 -4.01
C LEU A 9 -14.04 -20.87 -3.41
N LEU A 10 -12.87 -21.01 -2.77
CA LEU A 10 -12.11 -19.87 -2.23
C LEU A 10 -11.64 -18.91 -3.33
N MET A 11 -11.13 -19.42 -4.47
CA MET A 11 -10.78 -18.57 -5.61
C MET A 11 -12.00 -17.86 -6.21
N PHE A 12 -13.16 -18.51 -6.23
CA PHE A 12 -14.40 -17.89 -6.72
C PHE A 12 -14.92 -16.79 -5.79
N CYS A 13 -14.76 -16.94 -4.47
CA CYS A 13 -15.16 -15.93 -3.49
C CYS A 13 -14.27 -14.68 -3.51
N PHE A 14 -12.97 -14.80 -3.80
CA PHE A 14 -12.08 -13.64 -3.95
C PHE A 14 -12.46 -12.77 -5.17
N SER A 15 -12.94 -13.38 -6.26
CA SER A 15 -13.41 -12.67 -7.46
C SER A 15 -14.72 -11.88 -7.22
N LEU A 16 -15.52 -12.27 -6.22
CA LEU A 16 -16.82 -11.64 -5.94
C LEU A 16 -16.73 -10.39 -5.05
N SER A 17 -15.54 -10.05 -4.53
CA SER A 17 -15.36 -8.94 -3.60
C SER A 17 -14.85 -7.64 -4.27
N SER A 18 -14.67 -7.60 -5.59
CA SER A 18 -14.36 -6.32 -6.26
C SER A 18 -15.64 -5.51 -6.46
N GLU A 19 -16.28 -5.07 -5.38
CA GLU A 19 -17.16 -3.92 -5.46
C GLU A 19 -16.28 -2.73 -5.87
N THR A 20 -16.43 -2.30 -7.12
CA THR A 20 -15.98 -0.98 -7.54
C THR A 20 -16.83 0.02 -6.78
N ILE A 21 -16.36 0.40 -5.59
CA ILE A 21 -16.93 1.48 -4.81
C ILE A 21 -16.89 2.72 -5.72
N LYS A 22 -18.05 3.06 -6.28
CA LYS A 22 -18.23 4.30 -7.02
C LYS A 22 -18.03 5.43 -6.00
N PRO A 23 -17.00 6.28 -6.15
CA PRO A 23 -16.65 7.28 -5.15
C PRO A 23 -17.75 8.34 -4.95
N GLU A 24 -18.75 8.40 -5.84
CA GLU A 24 -19.83 9.39 -5.83
C GLU A 24 -20.74 9.37 -4.59
N ARG A 25 -20.71 8.29 -3.78
CA ARG A 25 -21.65 8.13 -2.65
C ARG A 25 -21.05 8.16 -1.25
N LEU A 26 -19.73 8.20 -1.10
CA LEU A 26 -19.08 8.20 0.24
C LEU A 26 -18.86 9.60 0.85
N PHE A 27 -19.06 10.69 0.10
CA PHE A 27 -18.76 12.05 0.56
C PHE A 27 -19.93 13.05 0.46
N HIS A 28 -21.18 12.60 0.61
CA HIS A 28 -22.33 13.52 0.77
C HIS A 28 -22.53 13.91 2.25
N GLN A 29 -21.54 14.57 2.83
CA GLN A 29 -21.76 15.43 3.99
C GLN A 29 -21.23 16.82 3.65
N VAL A 30 -22.15 17.74 3.37
CA VAL A 30 -21.86 19.15 3.09
C VAL A 30 -21.49 19.81 4.41
N TYR A 31 -20.27 19.56 4.90
CA TYR A 31 -19.66 20.41 5.89
C TYR A 31 -19.22 21.70 5.19
N LYS A 32 -19.93 22.80 5.44
CA LYS A 32 -19.48 24.16 5.11
C LYS A 32 -18.31 24.54 6.03
N VAL A 33 -17.20 23.82 5.92
CA VAL A 33 -15.91 24.28 6.43
C VAL A 33 -15.44 25.33 5.43
N PRO A 34 -14.91 26.50 5.84
CA PRO A 34 -14.24 27.40 4.91
C PRO A 34 -12.97 26.68 4.44
N THR A 35 -13.08 25.85 3.41
CA THR A 35 -12.01 24.92 3.08
C THR A 35 -10.93 25.63 2.28
N LEU A 36 -9.74 25.75 2.88
CA LEU A 36 -8.48 26.00 2.17
C LEU A 36 -8.27 25.03 0.99
N LEU A 37 -8.99 23.90 1.01
CA LEU A 37 -8.98 22.82 0.05
C LEU A 37 -10.34 22.71 -0.67
N ASN A 38 -10.40 23.06 -1.96
CA ASN A 38 -11.60 22.88 -2.77
C ASN A 38 -11.72 21.41 -3.20
N PRO A 39 -12.77 20.66 -2.83
CA PRO A 39 -12.93 19.25 -3.19
C PRO A 39 -12.89 18.98 -4.69
N ASN A 40 -13.38 19.92 -5.52
CA ASN A 40 -13.37 19.79 -6.98
C ASN A 40 -11.95 19.83 -7.58
N LYS A 41 -10.97 20.27 -6.79
CA LYS A 41 -9.54 20.30 -7.16
C LYS A 41 -8.78 19.08 -6.63
N ILE A 42 -9.45 18.18 -5.89
CA ILE A 42 -8.90 16.94 -5.36
C ILE A 42 -9.27 15.79 -6.29
N LYS A 43 -8.29 14.95 -6.64
CA LYS A 43 -8.51 13.62 -7.22
C LYS A 43 -7.92 12.59 -6.28
N MET A 44 -8.69 11.56 -5.96
CA MET A 44 -8.25 10.45 -5.11
C MET A 44 -8.32 9.15 -5.87
N SER A 45 -7.30 8.32 -5.73
CA SER A 45 -7.28 6.94 -6.18
C SER A 45 -6.76 6.03 -5.07
N GLN A 46 -7.14 4.77 -5.14
CA GLN A 46 -6.79 3.77 -4.14
C GLN A 46 -6.26 2.52 -4.84
N SER A 47 -5.24 1.88 -4.28
CA SER A 47 -4.74 0.61 -4.76
C SER A 47 -4.37 -0.30 -3.59
N VAL A 48 -4.51 -1.60 -3.82
CA VAL A 48 -4.07 -2.66 -2.90
C VAL A 48 -3.11 -3.55 -3.66
N SER A 49 -1.99 -3.88 -3.04
CA SER A 49 -1.01 -4.82 -3.58
C SER A 49 -0.62 -5.82 -2.49
N PHE A 50 -0.36 -7.05 -2.91
CA PHE A 50 0.11 -8.12 -2.06
C PHE A 50 1.29 -8.82 -2.75
N THR A 51 2.34 -9.08 -2.01
CA THR A 51 3.54 -9.77 -2.49
C THR A 51 3.92 -10.81 -1.45
N SER A 52 4.34 -11.98 -1.92
CA SER A 52 4.89 -13.02 -1.05
C SER A 52 6.02 -13.74 -1.78
N SER A 53 6.96 -14.27 -1.02
CA SER A 53 8.07 -15.07 -1.54
C SER A 53 8.49 -16.12 -0.53
N PHE A 54 9.12 -17.18 -1.02
CA PHE A 54 9.67 -18.26 -0.22
C PHE A 54 11.03 -18.66 -0.80
N ASP A 55 11.92 -19.16 0.05
CA ASP A 55 13.23 -19.68 -0.35
C ASP A 55 13.37 -21.18 -0.07
N SER A 56 14.45 -21.78 -0.55
CA SER A 56 14.77 -23.20 -0.34
C SER A 56 15.21 -23.55 1.09
N ARG A 57 15.35 -22.54 1.96
CA ARG A 57 15.67 -22.69 3.39
C ARG A 57 14.41 -22.64 4.26
N ASN A 58 13.22 -22.74 3.65
CA ASN A 58 11.91 -22.64 4.30
C ASN A 58 11.61 -21.28 4.93
N ASN A 59 12.33 -20.22 4.53
CA ASN A 59 11.94 -18.87 4.90
C ASN A 59 10.87 -18.39 3.93
N SER A 60 9.91 -17.62 4.43
CA SER A 60 8.97 -16.90 3.57
C SER A 60 8.73 -15.50 4.13
N PHE A 61 8.43 -14.56 3.23
CA PHE A 61 7.99 -13.24 3.60
C PHE A 61 6.73 -12.87 2.84
N TYR A 62 5.95 -11.97 3.41
CA TYR A 62 4.84 -11.36 2.73
C TYR A 62 4.82 -9.86 3.02
N GLN A 63 4.22 -9.10 2.09
CA GLN A 63 3.97 -7.68 2.23
C GLN A 63 2.63 -7.37 1.57
N SER A 64 1.74 -6.77 2.33
CA SER A 64 0.55 -6.09 1.81
C SER A 64 0.76 -4.59 1.86
N ARG A 65 0.28 -3.88 0.85
CA ARG A 65 0.33 -2.41 0.78
C ARG A 65 -0.97 -1.88 0.23
N TYR A 66 -1.66 -1.08 1.04
CA TYR A 66 -2.73 -0.20 0.59
C TYR A 66 -2.16 1.19 0.34
N THR A 67 -2.48 1.79 -0.81
CA THR A 67 -2.03 3.14 -1.16
C THR A 67 -3.24 4.02 -1.41
N ASN A 68 -3.33 5.13 -0.70
CA ASN A 68 -4.24 6.21 -1.04
C ASN A 68 -3.45 7.35 -1.70
N SER A 69 -3.72 7.60 -2.98
CA SER A 69 -3.09 8.65 -3.76
C SER A 69 -4.05 9.84 -3.89
N ILE A 70 -3.58 11.03 -3.52
CA ILE A 70 -4.34 12.27 -3.50
C ILE A 70 -3.59 13.28 -4.37
N GLU A 71 -4.17 13.70 -5.48
CA GLU A 71 -3.71 14.84 -6.26
C GLU A 71 -4.54 16.07 -5.88
N TYR A 72 -3.89 17.18 -5.58
CA TYR A 72 -4.53 18.49 -5.40
C TYR A 72 -3.95 19.52 -6.38
N LYS A 73 -4.81 20.08 -7.22
CA LYS A 73 -4.43 21.14 -8.17
C LYS A 73 -4.72 22.51 -7.59
N PHE A 74 -3.72 23.19 -7.02
CA PHE A 74 -3.90 24.56 -6.51
C PHE A 74 -4.34 25.51 -7.64
N ASN A 75 -3.65 25.44 -8.78
CA ASN A 75 -3.91 26.17 -10.01
C ASN A 75 -3.29 25.43 -11.22
N PRO A 76 -3.46 25.90 -12.48
CA PRO A 76 -2.89 25.21 -13.66
C PRO A 76 -1.36 25.03 -13.64
N LYS A 77 -0.64 25.83 -12.86
CA LYS A 77 0.82 25.84 -12.74
C LYS A 77 1.34 25.14 -11.48
N LEU A 78 0.49 24.81 -10.50
CA LEU A 78 0.92 24.26 -9.22
C LEU A 78 0.00 23.13 -8.79
N LYS A 79 0.56 21.94 -8.63
CA LYS A 79 -0.12 20.76 -8.08
C LYS A 79 0.72 20.07 -7.03
N MET A 80 0.05 19.38 -6.12
CA MET A 80 0.66 18.48 -5.15
C MET A 80 0.08 17.07 -5.32
N ASN A 81 0.93 16.07 -5.17
CA ASN A 81 0.52 14.69 -5.00
C ASN A 81 0.93 14.24 -3.60
N LEU A 82 0.06 13.51 -2.92
CA LEU A 82 0.32 12.87 -1.64
C LEU A 82 -0.09 11.41 -1.77
N ASN A 83 0.84 10.49 -1.57
CA ASN A 83 0.58 9.08 -1.44
C ASN A 83 0.73 8.68 0.02
N LEU A 84 -0.29 8.04 0.57
CA LEU A 84 -0.25 7.43 1.89
C LEU A 84 -0.23 5.91 1.71
N HIS A 85 0.93 5.31 1.95
CA HIS A 85 1.07 3.86 1.92
C HIS A 85 0.89 3.28 3.32
N PHE A 86 -0.04 2.35 3.46
CA PHE A 86 -0.22 1.53 4.64
C PHE A 86 0.35 0.16 4.31
N VAL A 87 1.49 -0.16 4.89
CA VAL A 87 2.24 -1.40 4.64
C VAL A 87 2.10 -2.30 5.85
N ASN A 88 1.71 -3.55 5.62
CA ASN A 88 1.86 -4.62 6.58
C ASN A 88 2.79 -5.69 5.98
N ASP A 89 3.91 -5.97 6.62
CA ASP A 89 4.84 -7.01 6.23
C ASP A 89 5.17 -7.90 7.42
N GLY A 90 5.68 -9.10 7.11
CA GLY A 90 6.07 -10.10 8.10
C GLY A 90 6.73 -11.28 7.41
N THR A 91 7.25 -12.19 8.22
CA THR A 91 7.76 -13.47 7.73
C THR A 91 6.86 -14.62 8.17
N ALA A 92 7.02 -15.78 7.56
CA ALA A 92 6.36 -16.99 8.02
C ALA A 92 7.32 -18.17 7.87
N THR A 93 7.25 -19.11 8.81
CA THR A 93 8.04 -20.34 8.74
C THR A 93 7.17 -21.46 8.19
N TRP A 94 7.69 -22.17 7.20
CA TRP A 94 7.01 -23.32 6.64
C TRP A 94 7.59 -24.61 7.20
N SER A 95 6.77 -25.38 7.92
CA SER A 95 7.17 -26.71 8.37
C SER A 95 6.93 -27.74 7.27
N ARG A 96 7.67 -28.87 7.31
CA ARG A 96 7.58 -29.98 6.35
C ARG A 96 6.16 -30.57 6.18
N ASN A 97 5.24 -30.23 7.08
CA ASN A 97 3.85 -30.69 7.05
C ASN A 97 2.88 -29.65 6.43
N PHE A 98 3.37 -28.67 5.66
CA PHE A 98 2.58 -27.55 5.11
C PHE A 98 1.88 -26.69 6.19
N HIS A 99 2.36 -26.75 7.42
CA HIS A 99 1.90 -25.85 8.47
C HIS A 99 2.62 -24.51 8.32
N VAL A 100 1.81 -23.46 8.20
CA VAL A 100 2.26 -22.06 8.28
C VAL A 100 2.09 -21.66 9.74
N GLU A 101 3.21 -21.43 10.42
CA GLU A 101 3.19 -20.85 11.77
C GLU A 101 3.44 -19.35 11.65
N GLY A 102 2.53 -18.56 12.23
CA GLY A 102 2.75 -17.13 12.43
C GLY A 102 3.85 -16.97 13.47
N ASN A 103 4.95 -16.34 13.09
CA ASN A 103 6.12 -16.08 13.93
C ASN A 103 6.01 -14.75 14.71
N GLY A 104 4.89 -14.03 14.57
CA GLY A 104 4.58 -12.84 15.36
C GLY A 104 5.42 -11.61 15.04
N ASP A 105 6.09 -11.58 13.89
CA ASP A 105 7.00 -10.50 13.49
C ASP A 105 6.35 -9.45 12.57
N ASN A 106 5.01 -9.45 12.48
CA ASN A 106 4.27 -8.54 11.61
C ASN A 106 4.50 -7.08 12.00
N GLU A 107 5.01 -6.27 11.07
CA GLU A 107 5.15 -4.82 11.23
C GLU A 107 4.10 -4.08 10.41
N ASN A 108 3.52 -3.02 11.00
CA ASN A 108 2.59 -2.11 10.33
C ASN A 108 3.23 -0.73 10.25
N ARG A 109 3.26 -0.14 9.05
CA ARG A 109 3.93 1.14 8.80
C ARG A 109 3.09 2.02 7.89
N VAL A 110 3.06 3.32 8.19
CA VAL A 110 2.52 4.34 7.29
C VAL A 110 3.69 5.08 6.66
N LEU A 111 3.80 5.02 5.34
CA LEU A 111 4.85 5.69 4.58
C LEU A 111 4.20 6.79 3.74
N PRO A 112 4.35 8.08 4.12
CA PRO A 112 3.94 9.19 3.30
C PRO A 112 4.97 9.45 2.20
N GLU A 113 4.48 9.69 1.00
CA GLU A 113 5.26 10.28 -0.08
C GLU A 113 4.51 11.50 -0.58
N PHE A 114 5.21 12.59 -0.87
CA PHE A 114 4.56 13.72 -1.51
C PHE A 114 5.45 14.34 -2.58
N SER A 115 4.81 14.94 -3.58
CA SER A 115 5.49 15.76 -4.56
C SER A 115 4.73 17.05 -4.79
N ILE A 116 5.45 18.14 -4.98
CA ILE A 116 4.90 19.43 -5.40
C ILE A 116 5.53 19.77 -6.74
N GLU A 117 4.69 19.89 -7.76
CA GLU A 117 5.10 20.28 -9.11
C GLU A 117 4.66 21.73 -9.38
N TYR A 118 5.63 22.59 -9.69
CA TYR A 118 5.43 23.96 -10.11
C TYR A 118 5.94 24.18 -11.54
N LYS A 119 5.11 24.76 -12.40
CA LYS A 119 5.42 25.11 -13.79
C LYS A 119 5.37 26.63 -13.99
N PRO A 120 6.48 27.35 -13.83
CA PRO A 120 6.47 28.80 -14.02
C PRO A 120 6.11 29.20 -15.46
N SER A 121 6.56 28.42 -16.45
CA SER A 121 6.25 28.55 -17.88
C SER A 121 6.02 27.18 -18.55
N GLU A 122 5.59 27.15 -19.81
CA GLU A 122 5.40 25.90 -20.57
C GLU A 122 6.68 25.06 -20.71
N ASN A 123 7.84 25.72 -20.69
CA ASN A 123 9.15 25.08 -20.91
C ASN A 123 9.94 24.85 -19.61
N SER A 124 9.35 25.13 -18.44
CA SER A 124 10.04 25.00 -17.15
C SER A 124 9.18 24.29 -16.12
N LYS A 125 9.80 23.42 -15.33
CA LYS A 125 9.14 22.66 -14.27
C LYS A 125 10.11 22.46 -13.11
N ILE A 126 9.65 22.76 -11.91
CA ILE A 126 10.34 22.50 -10.65
C ILE A 126 9.51 21.46 -9.91
N ILE A 127 10.15 20.40 -9.42
CA ILE A 127 9.49 19.36 -8.62
C ILE A 127 10.23 19.24 -7.30
N PHE A 128 9.50 19.32 -6.20
CA PHE A 128 9.97 18.94 -4.87
C PHE A 128 9.36 17.60 -4.54
N GLU A 129 10.19 16.61 -4.19
CA GLU A 129 9.73 15.27 -3.84
C GLU A 129 10.24 14.89 -2.46
N PHE A 130 9.38 14.22 -1.71
CA PHE A 130 9.72 13.54 -0.48
C PHE A 130 9.24 12.10 -0.59
N GLN A 131 10.17 11.18 -0.42
CA GLN A 131 9.89 9.76 -0.33
C GLN A 131 10.53 9.25 0.95
N GLN A 132 9.73 8.67 1.84
CA GLN A 132 10.28 8.01 3.00
C GLN A 132 10.92 6.70 2.53
N GLY A 133 12.23 6.72 2.31
CA GLY A 133 13.02 5.52 2.06
C GLY A 133 12.82 4.54 3.21
N GLY A 134 12.10 3.46 2.96
CA GLY A 134 11.91 2.42 3.95
C GLY A 134 13.28 1.83 4.29
N ILE A 135 13.75 2.06 5.52
CA ILE A 135 14.79 1.21 6.08
C ILE A 135 14.17 -0.18 6.11
N TYR A 136 14.55 -1.04 5.17
CA TYR A 136 14.43 -2.48 5.37
C TYR A 136 15.25 -2.77 6.62
N ARG A 137 14.59 -2.78 7.79
CA ARG A 137 15.14 -3.42 8.97
C ARG A 137 15.12 -4.91 8.66
N ARG A 138 16.09 -5.36 7.87
CA ARG A 138 16.60 -6.71 8.01
C ARG A 138 17.08 -6.77 9.45
N SER A 139 16.26 -7.33 10.33
CA SER A 139 16.73 -7.87 11.59
C SER A 139 17.63 -9.05 11.24
N ASP A 140 18.83 -8.74 10.73
CA ASP A 140 19.91 -9.70 10.57
C ASP A 140 20.44 -10.01 11.97
N ASN A 141 19.64 -10.73 12.76
CA ASN A 141 20.17 -11.62 13.77
C ASN A 141 20.67 -12.89 13.06
N PHE A 142 21.58 -12.73 12.10
CA PHE A 142 22.43 -13.80 11.62
C PHE A 142 23.51 -14.02 12.70
N PHE A 143 23.09 -14.66 13.80
CA PHE A 143 24.03 -15.21 14.76
C PHE A 143 24.77 -16.37 14.09
N TRP A 144 26.02 -16.12 13.69
CA TRP A 144 27.00 -17.18 13.54
C TRP A 144 27.21 -17.82 14.92
N ARG A 145 26.52 -18.92 15.20
CA ARG A 145 27.01 -19.90 16.17
C ARG A 145 27.74 -20.98 15.40
N SER A 146 29.07 -20.86 15.39
CA SER A 146 29.96 -21.98 15.19
C SER A 146 30.01 -22.77 16.49
N GLU A 147 29.43 -23.97 16.48
CA GLU A 147 29.94 -25.12 17.25
C GLU A 147 29.96 -26.33 16.32
#